data_AF-A0A964AAZ8-F1
#
_entry.id   AF-A0A964AAZ8-F1
#
_cell.length_a   1.000
_cell.length_b   1.000
_cell.length_c   1.000
_cell.angle_alpha   90.00
_cell.angle_beta   90.00
_cell.angle_gamma   90.00
#
_symmetry.space_group_name_H-M   'P 1'
#
loop_
_entity.id
_entity.type
_entity.pdbx_description
1 polymer ?
#
loop_
_entity_poly.entity_id
_entity_poly.type
_entity_poly.pdbx_seq_one_letter_code
_entity_poly.pdbx_strand_id
1 'polypeptide(L)'
;MDSRRLLQRLVSLCFLAVLLAACEPTTKQKDADSSDPDVGFADVPVVIPDTAPGTDADAEADADATTPPDQTGTPDADIATDAGEDAELTPDVTTPPDVKVETDVACVPDCNGRVCGPDGCGGLCGFCTHPQVCNEFGQCVAICVTKCDGKDCGPDGCGGLCGECSEELECGEVDQLCHEKDCVPDCEGKVCGSDGCGSTCGTCAAPKVCEAGACFLGPCGTVDAEGECQGTAAVWCEDLTVLKEDDCALAPGYKCQYNPNAKRYQCLPYVCEPNCDGKLCGDDGCGGICAPGCSTGWSCAAGACKPEQGANCGSITKAGQCTGDTLWFCANKVLYSLDCTDTGEKCKWDQSALEFACQ
;
A
#
# COMPACT_ATOMS: atom_id res chain seq x y z
N MET A 1 -68.11 -51.24 -41.14
CA MET A 1 -66.83 -51.68 -40.55
C MET A 1 -65.75 -51.37 -41.57
N ASP A 2 -64.69 -50.62 -41.29
CA ASP A 2 -64.18 -50.23 -39.98
C ASP A 2 -63.20 -49.06 -40.22
N SER A 3 -63.47 -47.80 -39.86
CA SER A 3 -63.52 -47.24 -38.49
C SER A 3 -62.26 -47.49 -37.62
N ARG A 4 -61.12 -47.86 -38.23
CA ARG A 4 -59.86 -48.07 -37.49
C ARG A 4 -58.69 -47.13 -37.83
N ARG A 5 -58.85 -46.13 -38.71
CA ARG A 5 -57.75 -45.21 -39.04
C ARG A 5 -57.95 -43.74 -38.67
N LEU A 6 -59.13 -43.35 -38.18
CA LEU A 6 -59.34 -41.98 -37.66
C LEU A 6 -59.16 -41.86 -36.13
N LEU A 7 -59.12 -42.97 -35.37
CA LEU A 7 -59.04 -42.92 -33.91
C LEU A 7 -57.61 -42.96 -33.34
N GLN A 8 -56.57 -43.01 -34.19
CA GLN A 8 -55.16 -43.12 -33.74
C GLN A 8 -54.35 -41.82 -33.90
N ARG A 9 -54.98 -40.73 -34.36
CA ARG A 9 -54.38 -39.38 -34.37
C ARG A 9 -55.02 -38.39 -33.39
N LEU A 10 -56.01 -38.83 -32.59
CA LEU A 10 -56.72 -37.99 -31.63
C LEU A 10 -56.47 -38.34 -30.15
N VAL A 11 -55.63 -39.34 -29.84
CA VAL A 11 -55.36 -39.76 -28.44
C VAL A 11 -53.98 -39.34 -27.91
N SER A 12 -53.10 -38.76 -28.73
CA SER A 12 -51.78 -38.29 -28.26
C SER A 12 -51.71 -36.80 -27.91
N LEU A 13 -52.84 -36.08 -27.94
CA LEU A 13 -52.91 -34.63 -27.70
C LEU A 13 -53.66 -34.23 -26.41
N CYS A 14 -54.01 -35.19 -25.54
CA CYS A 14 -54.71 -34.93 -24.27
C CYS A 14 -53.96 -35.35 -23.00
N PHE A 15 -52.68 -35.72 -23.08
CA PHE A 15 -51.85 -35.99 -21.90
C PHE A 15 -50.59 -35.12 -21.95
N LEU A 16 -50.72 -33.83 -21.65
CA LEU A 16 -49.69 -33.05 -20.95
C LEU A 16 -50.28 -31.69 -20.52
N ALA A 17 -51.37 -31.75 -19.75
CA ALA A 17 -51.82 -30.62 -18.96
C ALA A 17 -51.93 -31.08 -17.50
N VAL A 18 -51.46 -30.22 -16.59
CA VAL A 18 -51.50 -30.34 -15.12
C VAL A 18 -50.34 -31.12 -14.50
N LEU A 19 -49.23 -30.40 -14.24
CA LEU A 19 -48.56 -30.32 -12.93
C LEU A 19 -47.28 -29.47 -13.09
N LEU A 20 -47.32 -28.22 -12.62
CA LEU A 20 -46.30 -27.62 -11.75
C LEU A 20 -46.66 -26.16 -11.47
N ALA A 21 -46.84 -25.89 -10.19
CA ALA A 21 -47.09 -24.58 -9.64
C ALA A 21 -45.78 -23.79 -9.44
N ALA A 22 -45.90 -22.48 -9.62
CA ALA A 22 -45.18 -21.38 -8.95
C ALA A 22 -43.65 -21.23 -9.14
N CYS A 23 -43.27 -20.23 -9.93
CA CYS A 23 -42.57 -19.02 -9.45
C CYS A 23 -42.45 -17.98 -10.59
N GLU A 24 -42.90 -16.76 -10.35
CA GLU A 24 -42.71 -15.61 -11.25
C GLU A 24 -41.27 -15.07 -11.15
N PRO A 25 -40.75 -14.45 -12.22
CA PRO A 25 -40.53 -13.01 -12.09
C PRO A 25 -41.03 -12.23 -13.32
N THR A 26 -41.66 -11.10 -13.02
CA THR A 26 -42.12 -10.10 -13.98
C THR A 26 -40.96 -9.25 -14.49
N THR A 27 -40.72 -9.28 -15.81
CA THR A 27 -40.13 -8.14 -16.53
C THR A 27 -40.97 -7.88 -17.78
N LYS A 28 -41.81 -6.84 -17.73
CA LYS A 28 -42.47 -6.28 -18.92
C LYS A 28 -41.54 -5.27 -19.56
N GLN A 29 -41.07 -5.60 -20.76
CA GLN A 29 -40.50 -4.65 -21.70
C GLN A 29 -41.63 -4.15 -22.60
N LYS A 30 -41.76 -2.83 -22.71
CA LYS A 30 -42.60 -2.16 -23.72
C LYS A 30 -41.76 -1.03 -24.31
N ASP A 31 -41.44 -1.18 -25.58
CA ASP A 31 -40.90 -0.12 -26.41
C ASP A 31 -42.00 0.93 -26.68
N ALA A 32 -41.65 2.21 -26.60
CA ALA A 32 -42.03 3.27 -27.54
C ALA A 32 -41.67 4.67 -26.99
N ASP A 33 -40.73 5.30 -27.69
CA ASP A 33 -40.93 6.58 -28.37
C ASP A 33 -41.12 7.89 -27.56
N SER A 34 -40.14 8.78 -27.79
CA SER A 34 -40.22 10.24 -27.93
C SER A 34 -40.48 11.17 -26.74
N SER A 35 -39.67 12.24 -26.78
CA SER A 35 -39.89 13.63 -26.33
C SER A 35 -39.73 14.00 -24.85
N ASP A 36 -38.70 14.83 -24.62
CA ASP A 36 -38.64 15.91 -23.62
C ASP A 36 -40.00 16.60 -23.39
N PRO A 37 -40.31 16.99 -22.15
CA PRO A 37 -40.06 18.39 -21.81
C PRO A 37 -39.61 18.66 -20.36
N ASP A 38 -38.86 19.76 -20.22
CA ASP A 38 -38.68 20.59 -19.03
C ASP A 38 -39.90 20.64 -18.09
N VAL A 39 -39.67 20.45 -16.79
CA VAL A 39 -40.33 21.23 -15.72
C VAL A 39 -39.55 21.10 -14.42
N GLY A 40 -39.10 22.25 -13.90
CA GLY A 40 -38.32 22.38 -12.69
C GLY A 40 -39.10 22.10 -11.40
N PHE A 41 -38.34 21.90 -10.33
CA PHE A 41 -38.79 22.09 -8.96
C PHE A 41 -37.75 22.86 -8.16
N ALA A 42 -38.28 23.77 -7.37
CA ALA A 42 -37.62 24.85 -6.66
C ALA A 42 -36.76 24.39 -5.48
N ASP A 43 -35.84 25.29 -5.14
CA ASP A 43 -34.82 25.26 -4.10
C ASP A 43 -35.37 25.10 -2.67
N VAL A 44 -34.67 24.29 -1.87
CA VAL A 44 -34.59 24.42 -0.41
C VAL A 44 -33.11 24.55 -0.06
N PRO A 45 -32.67 25.61 0.66
CA PRO A 45 -31.25 25.91 0.83
C PRO A 45 -30.63 25.02 1.92
N VAL A 46 -29.56 24.32 1.56
CA VAL A 46 -28.60 23.73 2.52
C VAL A 46 -27.46 24.71 2.70
N VAL A 47 -27.28 25.18 3.93
CA VAL A 47 -26.15 26.03 4.34
C VAL A 47 -24.90 25.15 4.43
N ILE A 48 -23.91 25.44 3.60
CA ILE A 48 -22.56 24.87 3.68
C ILE A 48 -21.64 26.03 4.10
N PRO A 49 -20.85 25.92 5.19
CA PRO A 49 -19.82 26.91 5.48
C PRO A 49 -18.63 26.73 4.53
N ASP A 50 -18.32 27.82 3.82
CA ASP A 50 -17.21 27.94 2.88
C ASP A 50 -15.86 27.64 3.54
N THR A 51 -15.09 26.76 2.92
CA THR A 51 -13.62 26.77 3.05
C THR A 51 -13.06 26.73 1.65
N ALA A 52 -12.36 27.80 1.27
CA ALA A 52 -11.65 27.95 0.02
C ALA A 52 -10.32 28.67 0.31
N PRO A 53 -9.32 28.57 -0.58
CA PRO A 53 -8.00 28.07 -0.21
C PRO A 53 -6.92 29.16 -0.22
N GLY A 54 -5.74 28.78 0.26
CA GLY A 54 -4.57 29.65 0.29
C GLY A 54 -3.97 29.97 -1.07
N THR A 55 -3.22 31.07 -1.09
CA THR A 55 -2.11 31.34 -2.01
C THR A 55 -1.07 32.18 -1.26
N ASP A 56 0.13 31.65 -1.10
CA ASP A 56 1.34 32.43 -0.81
C ASP A 56 1.83 33.10 -2.10
N ALA A 57 2.22 34.38 -2.02
CA ALA A 57 3.30 35.00 -2.81
C ALA A 57 3.56 36.46 -2.36
N ASP A 58 4.73 36.64 -1.74
CA ASP A 58 5.70 37.75 -1.83
C ASP A 58 5.24 39.22 -1.94
N ALA A 59 5.65 40.06 -0.97
CA ALA A 59 6.37 41.31 -1.24
C ALA A 59 6.87 42.04 0.04
N GLU A 60 8.19 42.16 0.12
CA GLU A 60 9.06 43.19 0.70
C GLU A 60 8.48 44.50 1.32
N ALA A 61 9.15 44.89 2.42
CA ALA A 61 9.66 46.24 2.75
C ALA A 61 8.91 47.18 3.73
N ASP A 62 9.78 47.75 4.59
CA ASP A 62 9.80 49.06 5.26
C ASP A 62 9.14 49.26 6.65
N ALA A 63 10.04 49.45 7.62
CA ALA A 63 10.19 50.57 8.55
C ALA A 63 8.93 51.23 9.17
N ASP A 64 8.87 51.27 10.49
CA ASP A 64 9.31 52.43 11.30
C ASP A 64 8.68 52.40 12.70
N ALA A 65 9.39 53.03 13.62
CA ALA A 65 9.22 53.14 15.05
C ALA A 65 7.81 53.48 15.56
N THR A 66 7.50 52.99 16.76
CA THR A 66 7.07 53.83 17.90
C THR A 66 6.98 53.00 19.20
N THR A 67 7.94 53.18 20.10
CA THR A 67 7.82 53.05 21.58
C THR A 67 6.78 54.03 22.15
N PRO A 68 6.41 54.05 23.48
CA PRO A 68 6.49 53.09 24.62
C PRO A 68 5.13 53.07 25.42
N PRO A 69 4.96 52.82 26.76
CA PRO A 69 5.87 52.34 27.85
C PRO A 69 5.34 51.11 28.65
N ASP A 70 6.22 50.25 29.17
CA ASP A 70 6.82 50.23 30.52
C ASP A 70 5.81 50.25 31.68
N GLN A 71 5.70 49.12 32.41
CA GLN A 71 5.56 49.07 33.88
C GLN A 71 6.10 47.75 34.46
N THR A 72 7.28 47.86 35.07
CA THR A 72 7.64 47.45 36.45
C THR A 72 7.25 46.06 36.98
N GLY A 73 8.27 45.32 37.45
CA GLY A 73 8.10 44.36 38.56
C GLY A 73 9.20 43.30 38.67
N THR A 74 10.32 43.61 39.30
CA THR A 74 11.26 42.63 39.88
C THR A 74 11.18 42.70 41.40
N PRO A 75 11.34 41.60 42.16
CA PRO A 75 11.63 41.67 43.58
C PRO A 75 13.13 41.49 43.88
N ASP A 76 13.57 42.30 44.85
CA ASP A 76 14.91 42.40 45.42
C ASP A 76 15.36 41.17 46.22
N ALA A 77 16.66 40.92 46.20
CA ALA A 77 17.47 40.73 47.40
C ALA A 77 18.93 41.03 47.04
N ASP A 78 19.54 42.06 47.63
CA ASP A 78 20.76 41.84 48.40
C ASP A 78 21.19 43.02 49.30
N ILE A 79 21.71 42.56 50.43
CA ILE A 79 22.16 43.20 51.66
C ILE A 79 23.25 44.27 51.46
N ALA A 80 23.16 45.31 52.30
CA ALA A 80 24.08 46.43 52.43
C ALA A 80 25.35 46.11 53.25
N THR A 81 26.39 46.92 53.00
CA THR A 81 27.47 47.47 53.89
C THR A 81 28.72 47.64 53.00
N ASP A 82 29.52 48.70 53.01
CA ASP A 82 29.71 49.88 53.85
C ASP A 82 30.49 50.91 52.98
N ALA A 83 30.31 52.20 53.24
CA ALA A 83 30.96 53.30 52.53
C ALA A 83 31.87 54.09 53.48
N GLY A 84 33.08 54.40 53.00
CA GLY A 84 33.97 55.41 53.57
C GLY A 84 35.15 55.56 52.60
N GLU A 85 35.07 56.48 51.64
CA GLU A 85 35.45 57.91 51.69
C GLU A 85 36.86 58.14 51.13
N ASP A 86 36.92 59.16 50.27
CA ASP A 86 38.06 59.95 49.83
C ASP A 86 39.03 59.43 48.75
N ALA A 87 38.78 59.95 47.56
CA ALA A 87 39.78 60.21 46.55
C ALA A 87 40.61 61.45 46.96
N GLU A 88 41.94 61.32 46.94
CA GLU A 88 42.80 62.47 46.67
C GLU A 88 43.95 62.10 45.73
N LEU A 89 44.19 63.02 44.80
CA LEU A 89 45.15 62.98 43.71
C LEU A 89 46.59 63.15 44.22
N THR A 90 47.58 62.57 43.54
CA THR A 90 48.73 63.28 42.92
C THR A 90 49.77 62.30 42.33
N PRO A 91 50.68 62.77 41.44
CA PRO A 91 51.23 62.00 40.32
C PRO A 91 52.71 61.60 40.52
N ASP A 92 53.26 61.05 39.43
CA ASP A 92 54.66 61.03 39.01
C ASP A 92 55.44 59.69 39.07
N VAL A 93 55.70 59.20 37.84
CA VAL A 93 57.03 58.87 37.30
C VAL A 93 57.83 57.66 37.84
N THR A 94 57.99 56.73 36.89
CA THR A 94 59.11 55.81 36.65
C THR A 94 59.33 54.67 37.62
N THR A 95 58.93 53.48 37.20
CA THR A 95 59.82 52.31 37.04
C THR A 95 59.11 51.29 36.15
N PRO A 96 59.77 50.70 35.13
CA PRO A 96 59.30 49.44 34.58
C PRO A 96 59.86 48.32 35.46
N PRO A 97 59.00 47.45 36.00
CA PRO A 97 59.39 46.06 36.05
C PRO A 97 58.31 45.20 35.40
N ASP A 98 58.80 44.33 34.54
CA ASP A 98 58.19 43.06 34.24
C ASP A 98 56.82 43.18 33.58
N VAL A 99 56.91 43.27 32.25
CA VAL A 99 56.02 42.55 31.36
C VAL A 99 55.85 41.14 31.96
N LYS A 100 54.80 40.95 32.77
CA LYS A 100 54.11 39.67 32.77
C LYS A 100 53.57 39.56 31.35
N VAL A 101 54.43 39.01 30.49
CA VAL A 101 53.93 38.13 29.46
C VAL A 101 53.29 37.05 30.32
N GLU A 102 52.01 37.24 30.64
CA GLU A 102 51.13 36.09 30.67
C GLU A 102 51.37 35.51 29.29
N THR A 103 52.28 34.54 29.24
CA THR A 103 52.27 33.59 28.16
C THR A 103 50.85 33.09 28.23
N ASP A 104 50.00 33.66 27.37
CA ASP A 104 48.72 33.11 26.98
C ASP A 104 49.02 31.63 26.88
N VAL A 105 48.62 30.89 27.91
CA VAL A 105 48.80 29.45 27.91
C VAL A 105 47.88 29.06 26.80
N ALA A 106 48.47 28.82 25.62
CA ALA A 106 47.73 28.57 24.40
C ALA A 106 46.70 27.50 24.75
N CYS A 107 45.42 27.88 24.72
CA CYS A 107 44.37 26.99 25.15
C CYS A 107 44.45 25.75 24.27
N VAL A 108 44.52 24.57 24.87
CA VAL A 108 44.63 23.30 24.15
C VAL A 108 43.22 22.72 24.04
N PRO A 109 42.62 22.67 22.83
CA PRO A 109 41.32 22.05 22.61
C PRO A 109 41.31 20.60 23.10
N ASP A 110 40.29 20.22 23.88
CA ASP A 110 40.07 18.83 24.29
C ASP A 110 38.71 18.32 23.81
N CYS A 111 38.78 17.32 22.94
CA CYS A 111 37.64 16.64 22.36
C CYS A 111 37.60 15.15 22.72
N ASN A 112 38.39 14.71 23.70
CA ASN A 112 38.38 13.31 24.09
C ASN A 112 37.01 12.89 24.60
N GLY A 113 36.41 11.93 23.90
CA GLY A 113 35.07 11.41 24.20
C GLY A 113 33.91 12.27 23.67
N ARG A 114 34.19 13.38 22.98
CA ARG A 114 33.18 14.26 22.38
C ARG A 114 33.20 14.20 20.85
N VAL A 115 32.03 14.03 20.26
CA VAL A 115 31.78 14.05 18.80
C VAL A 115 31.28 15.42 18.36
N CYS A 116 30.69 16.19 19.27
CA CYS A 116 30.16 17.52 19.03
C CYS A 116 30.30 18.41 20.27
N GLY A 117 30.04 19.72 20.11
CA GLY A 117 30.04 20.67 21.22
C GLY A 117 31.38 21.35 21.44
N PRO A 118 31.52 22.17 22.50
CA PRO A 118 32.70 23.00 22.71
C PRO A 118 33.94 22.19 23.09
N ASP A 119 35.11 22.64 22.62
CA ASP A 119 36.43 22.06 22.86
C ASP A 119 37.14 22.60 24.13
N GLY A 120 36.45 23.45 24.89
CA GLY A 120 36.99 24.08 26.10
C GLY A 120 37.85 25.32 25.85
N CYS A 121 38.11 25.68 24.59
CA CYS A 121 38.99 26.77 24.17
C CYS A 121 38.32 27.81 23.26
N GLY A 122 36.98 27.81 23.21
CA GLY A 122 36.18 28.67 22.34
C GLY A 122 35.98 28.11 20.93
N GLY A 123 36.53 26.93 20.62
CA GLY A 123 36.26 26.17 19.41
C GLY A 123 35.24 25.04 19.64
N LEU A 124 35.08 24.18 18.63
CA LEU A 124 34.12 23.07 18.63
C LEU A 124 34.80 21.76 18.23
N CYS A 125 34.42 20.66 18.88
CA CYS A 125 34.86 19.30 18.56
C CYS A 125 34.20 18.71 17.32
N GLY A 126 33.02 19.23 16.95
CA GLY A 126 32.26 18.79 15.79
C GLY A 126 30.81 19.26 15.84
N PHE A 127 30.03 18.84 14.84
CA PHE A 127 28.61 19.15 14.68
C PHE A 127 27.80 17.89 14.44
N CYS A 128 26.55 17.90 14.87
CA CYS A 128 25.62 16.81 14.59
C CYS A 128 24.92 16.99 13.26
N THR A 129 24.70 15.89 12.54
CA THR A 129 23.89 15.88 11.33
C THR A 129 22.41 15.85 11.68
N HIS A 130 21.59 16.62 10.96
CA HIS A 130 20.14 16.64 11.16
C HIS A 130 19.56 15.20 11.04
N PRO A 131 18.67 14.75 11.96
CA PRO A 131 17.96 15.50 13.01
C PRO A 131 18.56 15.34 14.42
N GLN A 132 19.88 15.27 14.57
CA GLN A 132 20.54 15.09 15.87
C GLN A 132 20.98 16.42 16.49
N VAL A 133 20.96 16.48 17.82
CA VAL A 133 21.48 17.59 18.63
C VAL A 133 22.59 17.10 19.53
N CYS A 134 23.49 18.01 19.92
CA CYS A 134 24.58 17.69 20.82
C CYS A 134 24.09 17.70 22.26
N ASN A 135 24.20 16.56 22.96
CA ASN A 135 23.90 16.50 24.39
C ASN A 135 25.06 17.05 25.25
N GLU A 136 24.83 17.17 26.56
CA GLU A 136 25.82 17.64 27.54
C GLU A 136 27.13 16.84 27.52
N PHE A 137 27.06 15.54 27.18
CA PHE A 137 28.21 14.65 27.11
C PHE A 137 29.00 14.80 25.80
N GLY A 138 28.63 15.74 24.92
CA GLY A 138 29.28 15.96 23.63
C GLY A 138 28.97 14.86 22.61
N GLN A 139 27.84 14.17 22.75
CA GLN A 139 27.38 13.13 21.82
C GLN A 139 26.19 13.62 20.99
N CYS A 140 26.16 13.21 19.72
CA CYS A 140 25.01 13.46 18.87
C CYS A 140 23.89 12.47 19.18
N VAL A 141 22.79 13.00 19.70
CA VAL A 141 21.57 12.24 20.01
C VAL A 141 20.43 12.74 19.15
N ALA A 142 19.47 11.89 18.82
CA ALA A 142 18.29 12.32 18.08
C ALA A 142 17.53 13.40 18.86
N ILE A 143 17.03 14.44 18.17
CA ILE A 143 16.06 15.36 18.76
C ILE A 143 14.87 14.52 19.23
N CYS A 144 14.51 14.68 20.50
CA CYS A 144 13.30 14.07 21.00
C CYS A 144 12.12 14.98 20.69
N VAL A 145 11.16 14.46 19.94
CA VAL A 145 9.90 15.14 19.63
C VAL A 145 8.83 14.58 20.55
N THR A 146 8.20 15.45 21.32
CA THR A 146 7.14 15.08 22.25
C THR A 146 5.93 14.52 21.50
N LYS A 147 5.32 13.47 22.05
CA LYS A 147 4.19 12.75 21.45
C LYS A 147 2.94 12.91 22.30
N CYS A 148 2.43 14.13 22.34
CA CYS A 148 1.23 14.50 23.10
C CYS A 148 -0.05 14.56 22.25
N ASP A 149 0.05 14.36 20.93
CA ASP A 149 -1.12 14.31 20.07
C ASP A 149 -2.09 13.22 20.54
N GLY A 150 -3.30 13.62 20.92
CA GLY A 150 -4.35 12.74 21.42
C GLY A 150 -4.21 12.31 22.89
N LYS A 151 -3.35 12.95 23.69
CA LYS A 151 -3.22 12.71 25.13
C LYS A 151 -3.61 13.95 25.95
N ASP A 152 -4.31 13.73 27.06
CA ASP A 152 -4.59 14.79 28.05
C ASP A 152 -3.58 14.78 29.20
N CYS A 153 -2.95 13.62 29.45
CA CYS A 153 -2.09 13.36 30.59
C CYS A 153 -0.98 12.34 30.25
N GLY A 154 -0.01 12.16 31.15
CA GLY A 154 0.99 11.07 31.10
C GLY A 154 2.24 11.36 30.25
N PRO A 155 3.11 10.39 29.96
CA PRO A 155 4.44 10.66 29.40
C PRO A 155 4.44 11.13 27.94
N ASP A 156 5.32 12.08 27.63
CA ASP A 156 5.50 12.66 26.29
C ASP A 156 6.45 11.87 25.37
N GLY A 157 7.05 10.78 25.88
CA GLY A 157 8.03 9.96 25.16
C GLY A 157 9.44 10.54 25.13
N CYS A 158 9.66 11.69 25.76
CA CYS A 158 10.93 12.42 25.86
C CYS A 158 11.39 12.64 27.31
N GLY A 159 10.71 12.01 28.27
CA GLY A 159 11.00 12.13 29.71
C GLY A 159 10.24 13.25 30.40
N GLY A 160 9.38 13.98 29.67
CA GLY A 160 8.40 14.91 30.22
C GLY A 160 6.99 14.32 30.26
N LEU A 161 6.00 15.19 30.50
CA LEU A 161 4.58 14.84 30.59
C LEU A 161 3.76 15.66 29.58
N CYS A 162 2.73 15.06 29.03
CA CYS A 162 1.66 15.66 28.25
C CYS A 162 0.55 16.09 29.20
N GLY A 163 0.57 17.31 29.71
CA GLY A 163 -0.52 17.82 30.57
C GLY A 163 -0.62 17.16 31.95
N GLU A 164 -1.65 17.58 32.70
CA GLU A 164 -1.98 17.12 34.05
C GLU A 164 -3.51 17.14 34.23
N CYS A 165 -4.08 16.10 34.84
CA CYS A 165 -5.51 16.01 35.10
C CYS A 165 -5.93 16.87 36.32
N SER A 166 -7.16 17.38 36.33
CA SER A 166 -7.72 18.10 37.47
C SER A 166 -7.89 17.18 38.69
N GLU A 167 -8.08 17.75 39.89
CA GLU A 167 -8.07 17.02 41.16
C GLU A 167 -9.13 15.89 41.25
N GLU A 168 -10.22 15.94 40.49
CA GLU A 168 -11.28 14.91 40.45
C GLU A 168 -11.08 13.86 39.35
N LEU A 169 -10.08 14.04 38.49
CA LEU A 169 -9.77 13.17 37.38
C LEU A 169 -8.47 12.39 37.64
N GLU A 170 -8.34 11.25 36.99
CA GLU A 170 -7.15 10.41 36.99
C GLU A 170 -6.75 10.09 35.56
N CYS A 171 -5.44 9.98 35.35
CA CYS A 171 -4.91 9.69 34.03
C CYS A 171 -5.09 8.21 33.69
N GLY A 172 -5.75 7.92 32.58
CA GLY A 172 -5.87 6.57 32.05
C GLY A 172 -4.51 6.01 31.68
N GLU A 173 -4.15 4.85 32.25
CA GLU A 173 -2.84 4.24 32.02
C GLU A 173 -2.63 3.80 30.55
N VAL A 174 -3.72 3.49 29.82
CA VAL A 174 -3.62 2.97 28.45
C VAL A 174 -3.92 4.03 27.40
N ASP A 175 -5.04 4.76 27.53
CA ASP A 175 -5.45 5.76 26.55
C ASP A 175 -4.85 7.15 26.80
N GLN A 176 -4.25 7.38 27.97
CA GLN A 176 -3.59 8.64 28.34
C GLN A 176 -4.55 9.86 28.30
N LEU A 177 -5.82 9.60 28.60
CA LEU A 177 -6.87 10.60 28.74
C LEU A 177 -7.26 10.77 30.21
N CYS A 178 -7.84 11.92 30.57
CA CYS A 178 -8.30 12.15 31.94
C CYS A 178 -9.72 11.58 32.15
N HIS A 179 -9.87 10.67 33.11
CA HIS A 179 -11.12 10.01 33.47
C HIS A 179 -11.54 10.32 34.89
N GLU A 180 -12.81 10.16 35.24
CA GLU A 180 -13.28 10.36 36.62
C GLU A 180 -12.68 9.30 37.56
N LYS A 181 -12.24 9.71 38.75
CA LYS A 181 -11.62 8.79 39.73
C LYS A 181 -12.52 7.63 40.15
N ASP A 182 -13.83 7.87 40.21
CA ASP A 182 -14.83 6.86 40.56
C ASP A 182 -15.46 6.18 39.34
N CYS A 183 -14.81 6.29 38.16
CA CYS A 183 -15.28 5.64 36.94
C CYS A 183 -15.38 4.12 37.14
N VAL A 184 -16.52 3.55 36.74
CA VAL A 184 -16.77 2.11 36.82
C VAL A 184 -16.53 1.48 35.44
N PRO A 185 -15.52 0.61 35.29
CA PRO A 185 -15.23 -0.06 34.03
C PRO A 185 -16.43 -0.82 33.47
N ASP A 186 -16.83 -0.53 32.23
CA ASP A 186 -17.89 -1.25 31.53
C ASP A 186 -17.31 -2.24 30.50
N CYS A 187 -17.26 -3.49 30.94
CA CYS A 187 -16.82 -4.63 30.13
C CYS A 187 -17.92 -5.64 29.85
N GLU A 188 -19.20 -5.31 30.12
CA GLU A 188 -20.28 -6.26 29.88
C GLU A 188 -20.39 -6.57 28.37
N GLY A 189 -20.26 -7.85 28.03
CA GLY A 189 -20.26 -8.30 26.64
C GLY A 189 -18.99 -8.02 25.84
N LYS A 190 -17.94 -7.43 26.44
CA LYS A 190 -16.65 -7.17 25.79
C LYS A 190 -15.58 -8.17 26.23
N VAL A 191 -14.81 -8.68 25.28
CA VAL A 191 -13.62 -9.51 25.50
C VAL A 191 -12.33 -8.70 25.33
N CYS A 192 -12.42 -7.56 24.65
CA CYS A 192 -11.29 -6.67 24.38
C CYS A 192 -11.78 -5.22 24.23
N GLY A 193 -10.85 -4.26 24.17
CA GLY A 193 -11.15 -2.85 23.90
C GLY A 193 -11.29 -2.02 25.17
N SER A 194 -11.59 -0.73 25.02
CA SER A 194 -11.68 0.21 26.16
C SER A 194 -12.83 -0.16 27.11
N ASP A 195 -12.55 -0.01 28.40
CA ASP A 195 -13.53 -0.13 29.48
C ASP A 195 -14.26 1.19 29.80
N GLY A 196 -13.90 2.28 29.11
CA GLY A 196 -14.46 3.62 29.31
C GLY A 196 -13.85 4.42 30.46
N CYS A 197 -12.86 3.86 31.17
CA CYS A 197 -12.23 4.46 32.36
C CYS A 197 -10.70 4.53 32.23
N GLY A 198 -10.19 4.59 31.01
CA GLY A 198 -8.75 4.69 30.74
C GLY A 198 -7.98 3.37 30.71
N SER A 199 -8.68 2.24 30.89
CA SER A 199 -8.15 0.89 30.86
C SER A 199 -8.82 0.06 29.74
N THR A 200 -8.59 -1.26 29.73
CA THR A 200 -9.15 -2.16 28.72
C THR A 200 -9.81 -3.39 29.35
N CYS A 201 -10.86 -3.90 28.71
CA CYS A 201 -11.57 -5.11 29.11
C CYS A 201 -10.80 -6.41 28.83
N GLY A 202 -9.68 -6.32 28.11
CA GLY A 202 -8.86 -7.45 27.70
C GLY A 202 -8.15 -7.19 26.38
N THR A 203 -7.39 -8.19 25.93
CA THR A 203 -6.60 -8.13 24.69
C THR A 203 -6.88 -9.36 23.82
N CYS A 204 -6.87 -9.18 22.50
CA CYS A 204 -6.99 -10.29 21.57
C CYS A 204 -5.65 -11.00 21.38
N ALA A 205 -5.68 -12.34 21.39
CA ALA A 205 -4.51 -13.12 20.98
C ALA A 205 -4.27 -12.95 19.48
N ALA A 206 -3.03 -12.66 19.09
CA ALA A 206 -2.64 -12.60 17.69
C ALA A 206 -3.02 -13.90 16.95
N PRO A 207 -3.51 -13.82 15.69
CA PRO A 207 -3.58 -12.64 14.82
C PRO A 207 -4.92 -11.88 14.88
N LYS A 208 -5.70 -12.03 15.96
CA LYS A 208 -7.00 -11.37 16.07
C LYS A 208 -6.87 -9.92 16.52
N VAL A 209 -7.67 -9.03 15.95
CA VAL A 209 -7.79 -7.63 16.33
C VAL A 209 -9.09 -7.40 17.08
N CYS A 210 -9.11 -6.37 17.93
CA CYS A 210 -10.30 -6.00 18.67
C CYS A 210 -11.19 -5.09 17.81
N GLU A 211 -12.43 -5.50 17.56
CA GLU A 211 -13.43 -4.70 16.86
C GLU A 211 -14.74 -4.81 17.62
N ALA A 212 -15.36 -3.66 17.95
CA ALA A 212 -16.64 -3.60 18.68
C ALA A 212 -16.70 -4.49 19.95
N GLY A 213 -15.60 -4.58 20.69
CA GLY A 213 -15.52 -5.36 21.94
C GLY A 213 -15.29 -6.87 21.76
N ALA A 214 -15.16 -7.36 20.53
CA ALA A 214 -14.92 -8.77 20.23
C ALA A 214 -13.66 -8.96 19.37
N CYS A 215 -13.08 -10.17 19.44
CA CYS A 215 -11.87 -10.51 18.71
C CYS A 215 -12.18 -11.16 17.37
N PHE A 216 -11.82 -10.48 16.29
CA PHE A 216 -11.98 -10.97 14.92
C PHE A 216 -10.62 -11.18 14.27
N LEU A 217 -10.55 -12.00 13.24
CA LEU A 217 -9.37 -11.98 12.37
C LEU A 217 -9.32 -10.61 11.72
N GLY A 218 -8.21 -9.89 11.91
CA GLY A 218 -8.03 -8.59 11.31
C GLY A 218 -8.00 -8.68 9.78
N PRO A 219 -7.91 -7.53 9.09
CA PRO A 219 -7.86 -7.49 7.63
C PRO A 219 -6.71 -8.34 7.05
N CYS A 220 -5.67 -8.59 7.83
CA CYS A 220 -4.55 -9.44 7.45
C CYS A 220 -4.81 -10.95 7.58
N GLY A 221 -5.89 -11.37 8.23
CA GLY A 221 -6.20 -12.78 8.45
C GLY A 221 -5.07 -13.48 9.22
N THR A 222 -4.39 -14.42 8.56
CA THR A 222 -3.25 -15.16 9.12
C THR A 222 -1.89 -14.68 8.59
N VAL A 223 -1.88 -13.68 7.72
CA VAL A 223 -0.65 -13.12 7.15
C VAL A 223 -0.03 -12.17 8.17
N ASP A 224 1.26 -12.35 8.45
CA ASP A 224 2.04 -11.50 9.35
C ASP A 224 2.94 -10.52 8.56
N ALA A 225 3.82 -9.81 9.26
CA ALA A 225 4.74 -8.84 8.65
C ALA A 225 5.83 -9.50 7.76
N GLU A 226 6.12 -10.78 7.98
CA GLU A 226 7.02 -11.56 7.13
C GLU A 226 6.32 -11.92 5.81
N GLY A 227 5.00 -12.12 5.87
CA GLY A 227 4.15 -12.30 4.71
C GLY A 227 4.24 -13.70 4.11
N GLU A 228 3.66 -13.86 2.93
CA GLU A 228 3.68 -15.11 2.17
C GLU A 228 3.48 -14.86 0.67
N CYS A 229 3.71 -15.89 -0.15
CA CYS A 229 3.35 -15.85 -1.56
C CYS A 229 1.94 -16.42 -1.77
N GLN A 230 1.06 -15.61 -2.35
CA GLN A 230 -0.26 -16.06 -2.81
C GLN A 230 -0.29 -16.00 -4.34
N GLY A 231 -0.05 -17.14 -4.99
CA GLY A 231 0.10 -17.19 -6.45
C GLY A 231 1.37 -16.48 -6.91
N THR A 232 1.22 -15.41 -7.69
CA THR A 232 2.33 -14.56 -8.16
C THR A 232 2.61 -13.39 -7.23
N ALA A 233 1.70 -13.08 -6.31
CA ALA A 233 1.79 -11.91 -5.46
C ALA A 233 2.54 -12.21 -4.15
N ALA A 234 3.33 -11.24 -3.72
CA ALA A 234 3.82 -11.17 -2.35
C ALA A 234 2.78 -10.43 -1.50
N VAL A 235 2.26 -11.10 -0.48
CA VAL A 235 1.25 -10.57 0.43
C VAL A 235 1.86 -10.45 1.81
N TRP A 236 1.73 -9.29 2.46
CA TRP A 236 2.25 -9.09 3.81
C TRP A 236 1.35 -8.15 4.60
N CYS A 237 1.40 -8.25 5.92
CA CYS A 237 0.65 -7.38 6.79
C CYS A 237 1.53 -6.22 7.29
N GLU A 238 1.20 -5.01 6.84
CA GLU A 238 1.83 -3.78 7.33
C GLU A 238 1.22 -3.40 8.68
N ASP A 239 2.07 -3.23 9.68
CA ASP A 239 1.72 -2.84 11.07
C ASP A 239 0.59 -3.66 11.71
N LEU A 240 0.45 -4.94 11.31
CA LEU A 240 -0.62 -5.84 11.78
C LEU A 240 -2.05 -5.34 11.49
N THR A 241 -2.20 -4.30 10.68
CA THR A 241 -3.47 -3.58 10.49
C THR A 241 -3.86 -3.41 9.02
N VAL A 242 -2.92 -3.56 8.08
CA VAL A 242 -3.20 -3.38 6.65
C VAL A 242 -2.61 -4.55 5.85
N LEU A 243 -3.45 -5.32 5.18
CA LEU A 243 -2.99 -6.33 4.23
C LEU A 243 -2.52 -5.64 2.95
N LYS A 244 -1.26 -5.83 2.60
CA LYS A 244 -0.64 -5.35 1.37
C LYS A 244 -0.38 -6.50 0.42
N GLU A 245 -0.41 -6.18 -0.86
CA GLU A 245 -0.17 -7.12 -1.95
C GLU A 245 0.62 -6.43 -3.06
N ASP A 246 1.69 -7.07 -3.51
CA ASP A 246 2.43 -6.71 -4.72
C ASP A 246 2.39 -7.89 -5.71
N ASP A 247 1.74 -7.72 -6.86
CA ASP A 247 1.75 -8.75 -7.92
C ASP A 247 3.09 -8.73 -8.67
N CYS A 248 3.93 -9.74 -8.38
CA CYS A 248 5.26 -9.84 -8.97
C CYS A 248 5.24 -10.21 -10.45
N ALA A 249 4.11 -10.67 -10.99
CA ALA A 249 3.98 -10.96 -12.42
C ALA A 249 3.90 -9.70 -13.29
N LEU A 250 3.66 -8.53 -12.71
CA LEU A 250 3.61 -7.26 -13.44
C LEU A 250 4.98 -6.86 -14.03
N ALA A 251 6.07 -7.34 -13.44
CA ALA A 251 7.43 -7.11 -13.93
C ALA A 251 8.05 -8.41 -14.46
N PRO A 252 8.47 -8.46 -15.74
CA PRO A 252 9.11 -9.65 -16.29
C PRO A 252 10.41 -9.95 -15.53
N GLY A 253 10.63 -11.23 -15.23
CA GLY A 253 11.78 -11.69 -14.44
C GLY A 253 11.65 -11.48 -12.93
N TYR A 254 10.47 -11.13 -12.42
CA TYR A 254 10.19 -11.10 -10.98
C TYR A 254 9.22 -12.21 -10.59
N LYS A 255 9.43 -12.78 -9.40
CA LYS A 255 8.54 -13.75 -8.76
C LYS A 255 8.53 -13.47 -7.26
N CYS A 256 7.39 -13.77 -6.64
CA CYS A 256 7.31 -13.76 -5.18
C CYS A 256 8.29 -14.80 -4.62
N GLN A 257 9.21 -14.34 -3.78
CA GLN A 257 10.23 -15.18 -3.14
C GLN A 257 10.55 -14.63 -1.75
N TYR A 258 11.08 -15.49 -0.90
CA TYR A 258 11.54 -15.11 0.42
C TYR A 258 12.91 -14.41 0.35
N ASN A 259 13.02 -13.21 0.91
CA ASN A 259 14.29 -12.51 1.06
C ASN A 259 14.88 -12.73 2.46
N PRO A 260 15.97 -13.50 2.63
CA PRO A 260 16.55 -13.76 3.94
C PRO A 260 17.19 -12.53 4.60
N ASN A 261 17.54 -11.50 3.83
CA ASN A 261 18.10 -10.24 4.37
C ASN A 261 17.00 -9.33 4.90
N ALA A 262 15.88 -9.24 4.17
CA ALA A 262 14.72 -8.45 4.58
C ALA A 262 13.78 -9.20 5.54
N LYS A 263 13.96 -10.53 5.69
CA LYS A 263 13.11 -11.45 6.47
C LYS A 263 11.63 -11.31 6.12
N ARG A 264 11.33 -11.26 4.82
CA ARG A 264 9.97 -11.15 4.29
C ARG A 264 9.87 -11.71 2.88
N TYR A 265 8.66 -12.11 2.50
CA TYR A 265 8.31 -12.37 1.11
C TYR A 265 8.16 -11.05 0.36
N GLN A 266 8.72 -11.00 -0.85
CA GLN A 266 8.64 -9.85 -1.73
C GLN A 266 8.94 -10.26 -3.17
N CYS A 267 8.66 -9.36 -4.10
CA CYS A 267 9.05 -9.55 -5.49
C CYS A 267 10.56 -9.45 -5.63
N LEU A 268 11.20 -10.57 -5.96
CA LEU A 268 12.62 -10.63 -6.23
C LEU A 268 12.88 -11.00 -7.68
N PRO A 269 13.98 -10.48 -8.27
CA PRO A 269 14.45 -10.96 -9.55
C PRO A 269 14.68 -12.47 -9.48
N TYR A 270 14.19 -13.18 -10.48
CA TYR A 270 14.62 -14.54 -10.76
C TYR A 270 15.12 -14.56 -12.20
N VAL A 271 16.25 -15.22 -12.40
CA VAL A 271 16.70 -15.49 -13.76
C VAL A 271 15.76 -16.56 -14.30
N CYS A 272 14.85 -16.15 -15.17
CA CYS A 272 14.02 -17.10 -15.89
C CYS A 272 14.79 -17.58 -17.11
N GLU A 273 15.03 -18.88 -17.19
CA GLU A 273 15.57 -19.51 -18.38
C GLU A 273 14.39 -20.00 -19.24
N PRO A 274 14.13 -19.38 -20.41
CA PRO A 274 13.02 -19.76 -21.28
C PRO A 274 13.12 -21.24 -21.67
N ASN A 275 12.08 -22.03 -21.39
CA ASN A 275 12.05 -23.42 -21.77
C ASN A 275 11.13 -23.65 -22.99
N CYS A 276 11.79 -23.69 -24.14
CA CYS A 276 11.20 -24.00 -25.44
C CYS A 276 11.68 -25.34 -26.02
N ASP A 277 12.34 -26.18 -25.21
CA ASP A 277 12.82 -27.46 -25.68
C ASP A 277 11.63 -28.34 -26.11
N GLY A 278 11.64 -28.73 -27.39
CA GLY A 278 10.57 -29.51 -28.00
C GLY A 278 9.29 -28.72 -28.32
N LYS A 279 9.28 -27.39 -28.16
CA LYS A 279 8.15 -26.51 -28.49
C LYS A 279 8.46 -25.65 -29.71
N LEU A 280 7.52 -25.57 -30.65
CA LEU A 280 7.54 -24.63 -31.77
C LEU A 280 6.80 -23.32 -31.44
N CYS A 281 5.93 -23.35 -30.44
CA CYS A 281 5.06 -22.24 -30.03
C CYS A 281 4.66 -22.36 -28.55
N GLY A 282 3.96 -21.36 -28.04
CA GLY A 282 3.39 -21.34 -26.69
C GLY A 282 4.29 -20.67 -25.68
N ASP A 283 3.85 -20.57 -24.44
CA ASP A 283 4.60 -19.87 -23.40
C ASP A 283 5.94 -20.56 -23.09
N ASP A 284 6.96 -19.73 -22.86
CA ASP A 284 8.31 -20.15 -22.52
C ASP A 284 8.53 -20.35 -21.01
N GLY A 285 7.50 -20.08 -20.19
CA GLY A 285 7.56 -20.15 -18.72
C GLY A 285 8.13 -18.88 -18.06
N CYS A 286 8.46 -17.87 -18.85
CA CYS A 286 9.11 -16.62 -18.46
C CYS A 286 8.31 -15.37 -18.85
N GLY A 287 7.05 -15.54 -19.27
CA GLY A 287 6.21 -14.45 -19.78
C GLY A 287 6.48 -14.10 -21.24
N GLY A 288 7.31 -14.89 -21.93
CA GLY A 288 7.52 -14.82 -23.37
C GLY A 288 6.87 -16.00 -24.09
N ILE A 289 7.02 -16.00 -25.43
CA ILE A 289 6.55 -17.07 -26.30
C ILE A 289 7.72 -17.73 -27.03
N CYS A 290 7.63 -19.04 -27.22
CA CYS A 290 8.63 -19.79 -27.96
C CYS A 290 8.67 -19.40 -29.44
N ALA A 291 9.84 -18.96 -29.90
CA ALA A 291 10.10 -18.66 -31.30
C ALA A 291 10.29 -19.96 -32.10
N PRO A 292 9.84 -20.02 -33.38
CA PRO A 292 9.34 -18.90 -34.20
C PRO A 292 7.86 -18.54 -33.97
N GLY A 293 7.11 -19.32 -33.18
CA GLY A 293 5.67 -19.18 -33.07
C GLY A 293 4.94 -19.79 -34.27
N CYS A 294 3.60 -19.77 -34.23
CA CYS A 294 2.78 -20.35 -35.30
C CYS A 294 2.56 -19.41 -36.47
N SER A 295 2.24 -19.98 -37.63
CA SER A 295 1.82 -19.20 -38.80
C SER A 295 0.53 -18.44 -38.51
N THR A 296 0.30 -17.32 -39.19
CA THR A 296 -0.85 -16.44 -38.93
C THR A 296 -2.19 -17.19 -39.02
N GLY A 297 -2.94 -17.20 -37.93
CA GLY A 297 -4.23 -17.88 -37.82
C GLY A 297 -4.15 -19.35 -37.40
N TRP A 298 -2.95 -19.86 -37.06
CA TRP A 298 -2.79 -21.18 -36.44
C TRP A 298 -2.77 -21.05 -34.93
N SER A 299 -3.36 -22.01 -34.21
CA SER A 299 -3.31 -22.06 -32.75
C SER A 299 -2.12 -22.87 -32.25
N CYS A 300 -1.67 -22.56 -31.03
CA CYS A 300 -0.69 -23.36 -30.33
C CYS A 300 -1.39 -24.32 -29.37
N ALA A 301 -1.10 -25.62 -29.49
CA ALA A 301 -1.59 -26.63 -28.58
C ALA A 301 -0.44 -27.54 -28.15
N ALA A 302 -0.19 -27.61 -26.84
CA ALA A 302 0.89 -28.43 -26.24
C ALA A 302 2.27 -28.22 -26.90
N GLY A 303 2.61 -26.96 -27.23
CA GLY A 303 3.89 -26.62 -27.84
C GLY A 303 3.99 -26.86 -29.35
N ALA A 304 2.93 -27.40 -29.99
CA ALA A 304 2.88 -27.63 -31.43
C ALA A 304 1.82 -26.75 -32.10
N CYS A 305 2.14 -26.27 -33.31
CA CYS A 305 1.20 -25.49 -34.10
C CYS A 305 0.13 -26.39 -34.72
N LYS A 306 -1.13 -25.98 -34.56
CA LYS A 306 -2.29 -26.66 -35.11
C LYS A 306 -2.95 -25.78 -36.18
N PRO A 307 -3.22 -26.35 -37.37
CA PRO A 307 -3.92 -25.63 -38.41
C PRO A 307 -5.35 -25.31 -38.01
N GLU A 308 -5.86 -24.15 -38.44
CA GLU A 308 -7.26 -23.76 -38.29
C GLU A 308 -7.88 -23.43 -39.66
N GLN A 309 -9.17 -23.71 -39.80
CA GLN A 309 -9.88 -23.43 -41.05
C GLN A 309 -9.92 -21.91 -41.29
N GLY A 310 -9.52 -21.48 -42.49
CA GLY A 310 -9.43 -20.06 -42.84
C GLY A 310 -8.08 -19.41 -42.52
N ALA A 311 -7.15 -20.12 -41.87
CA ALA A 311 -5.82 -19.62 -41.60
C ALA A 311 -4.98 -19.44 -42.88
N ASN A 312 -3.81 -18.82 -42.75
CA ASN A 312 -2.84 -18.85 -43.86
C ASN A 312 -2.31 -20.28 -44.05
N CYS A 313 -1.80 -20.57 -45.24
CA CYS A 313 -1.37 -21.93 -45.55
C CYS A 313 -0.17 -22.43 -44.73
N GLY A 314 0.64 -21.53 -44.18
CA GLY A 314 1.86 -21.90 -43.45
C GLY A 314 2.74 -22.85 -44.29
N SER A 315 3.00 -24.04 -43.75
CA SER A 315 3.75 -25.12 -44.43
C SER A 315 2.89 -26.06 -45.27
N ILE A 316 1.56 -25.96 -45.21
CA ILE A 316 0.64 -26.86 -45.93
C ILE A 316 0.50 -26.38 -47.36
N THR A 317 0.77 -27.25 -48.32
CA THR A 317 0.68 -26.94 -49.75
C THR A 317 -0.66 -27.38 -50.34
N LYS A 318 -0.84 -27.20 -51.66
CA LYS A 318 -2.02 -27.70 -52.38
C LYS A 318 -2.16 -29.21 -52.28
N ALA A 319 -1.05 -29.96 -52.17
CA ALA A 319 -1.07 -31.41 -52.01
C ALA A 319 -1.69 -31.85 -50.67
N GLY A 320 -1.82 -30.94 -49.70
CA GLY A 320 -2.43 -31.19 -48.40
C GLY A 320 -1.55 -31.95 -47.41
N GLN A 321 -2.12 -32.24 -46.24
CA GLN A 321 -1.52 -32.99 -45.14
C GLN A 321 -2.62 -33.57 -44.23
N CYS A 322 -2.42 -34.78 -43.71
CA CYS A 322 -3.32 -35.37 -42.71
C CYS A 322 -2.91 -35.00 -41.28
N THR A 323 -3.89 -34.65 -40.44
CA THR A 323 -3.76 -34.61 -38.98
C THR A 323 -4.84 -35.50 -38.38
N GLY A 324 -4.48 -36.74 -38.03
CA GLY A 324 -5.48 -37.78 -37.78
C GLY A 324 -6.26 -38.10 -39.06
N ASP A 325 -7.59 -38.15 -38.97
CA ASP A 325 -8.48 -38.37 -40.12
C ASP A 325 -8.96 -37.04 -40.77
N THR A 326 -8.48 -35.88 -40.31
CA THR A 326 -8.75 -34.60 -40.96
C THR A 326 -7.71 -34.28 -42.03
N LEU A 327 -8.17 -34.07 -43.26
CA LEU A 327 -7.39 -33.56 -44.38
C LEU A 327 -7.31 -32.04 -44.32
N TRP A 328 -6.10 -31.50 -44.35
CA TRP A 328 -5.85 -30.06 -44.49
C TRP A 328 -5.22 -29.78 -45.85
N PHE A 329 -5.68 -28.77 -46.57
CA PHE A 329 -5.09 -28.38 -47.85
C PHE A 329 -5.14 -26.86 -48.08
N CYS A 330 -4.17 -26.36 -48.83
CA CYS A 330 -4.06 -24.95 -49.17
C CYS A 330 -4.67 -24.66 -50.54
N ALA A 331 -5.64 -23.74 -50.59
CA ALA A 331 -6.16 -23.20 -51.83
C ALA A 331 -6.24 -21.67 -51.74
N ASN A 332 -5.72 -20.97 -52.76
CA ASN A 332 -5.74 -19.50 -52.80
C ASN A 332 -5.12 -18.81 -51.57
N LYS A 333 -4.07 -19.39 -50.98
CA LYS A 333 -3.41 -18.93 -49.73
C LYS A 333 -4.24 -19.06 -48.45
N VAL A 334 -5.40 -19.69 -48.53
CA VAL A 334 -6.28 -19.99 -47.39
C VAL A 334 -6.26 -21.49 -47.12
N LEU A 335 -6.23 -21.83 -45.84
CA LEU A 335 -6.24 -23.20 -45.38
C LEU A 335 -7.67 -23.72 -45.22
N TYR A 336 -7.92 -24.91 -45.76
CA TYR A 336 -9.20 -25.61 -45.67
C TYR A 336 -9.01 -26.96 -44.99
N SER A 337 -10.05 -27.42 -44.29
CA SER A 337 -10.12 -28.74 -43.66
C SER A 337 -11.30 -29.55 -44.18
N LEU A 338 -11.12 -30.86 -44.26
CA LEU A 338 -12.17 -31.84 -44.49
C LEU A 338 -12.01 -32.97 -43.48
N ASP A 339 -13.06 -33.29 -42.72
CA ASP A 339 -13.07 -34.45 -41.83
C ASP A 339 -13.49 -35.69 -42.64
N CYS A 340 -12.56 -36.62 -42.86
CA CYS A 340 -12.86 -37.81 -43.64
C CYS A 340 -13.80 -38.77 -42.91
N THR A 341 -13.98 -38.62 -41.59
CA THR A 341 -14.89 -39.48 -40.84
C THR A 341 -16.36 -39.22 -41.16
N ASP A 342 -16.69 -38.02 -41.66
CA ASP A 342 -18.05 -37.67 -42.11
C ASP A 342 -18.51 -38.56 -43.28
N THR A 343 -17.58 -39.03 -44.11
CA THR A 343 -17.84 -39.97 -45.22
C THR A 343 -17.48 -41.42 -44.88
N GLY A 344 -17.02 -41.70 -43.66
CA GLY A 344 -16.54 -43.02 -43.23
C GLY A 344 -15.17 -43.40 -43.82
N GLU A 345 -14.41 -42.42 -44.31
CA GLU A 345 -13.11 -42.59 -44.94
C GLU A 345 -11.98 -42.21 -43.98
N LYS A 346 -10.72 -42.41 -44.39
CA LYS A 346 -9.55 -41.96 -43.66
C LYS A 346 -8.69 -41.04 -44.51
N CYS A 347 -8.02 -40.09 -43.88
CA CYS A 347 -7.07 -39.25 -44.60
C CYS A 347 -5.83 -40.09 -44.99
N LYS A 348 -5.57 -40.24 -46.29
CA LYS A 348 -4.43 -41.01 -46.82
C LYS A 348 -3.81 -40.33 -48.04
N TRP A 349 -2.52 -40.60 -48.27
CA TRP A 349 -1.83 -40.16 -49.49
C TRP A 349 -2.31 -40.94 -50.72
N ASP A 350 -2.76 -40.23 -51.76
CA ASP A 350 -3.05 -40.80 -53.08
C ASP A 350 -1.83 -40.63 -54.00
N GLN A 351 -1.22 -41.77 -54.33
CA GLN A 351 -0.03 -41.81 -55.19
C GLN A 351 -0.33 -41.43 -56.66
N SER A 352 -1.57 -41.59 -57.11
CA SER A 352 -1.98 -41.28 -58.49
C SER A 352 -2.19 -39.78 -58.68
N ALA A 353 -2.78 -39.11 -57.68
CA ALA A 353 -3.04 -37.68 -57.68
C ALA A 353 -1.87 -36.85 -57.11
N LEU A 354 -0.92 -37.49 -56.43
CA LEU A 354 0.19 -36.84 -55.70
C LEU A 354 -0.31 -35.82 -54.66
N GLU A 355 -1.41 -36.15 -53.99
CA GLU A 355 -2.03 -35.35 -52.92
C GLU A 355 -2.66 -36.24 -51.85
N PHE A 356 -2.98 -35.67 -50.69
CA PHE A 356 -3.74 -36.34 -49.64
C PHE A 356 -5.25 -36.22 -49.92
N ALA A 357 -5.98 -37.30 -49.68
CA ALA A 357 -7.42 -37.40 -49.91
C ALA A 357 -8.11 -38.25 -48.83
N CYS A 358 -9.42 -38.10 -48.70
CA CYS A 358 -10.26 -39.01 -47.93
C CYS A 358 -10.54 -40.26 -48.76
N GLN A 359 -10.12 -41.44 -48.26
CA GLN A 359 -10.27 -42.78 -48.89
C GLN A 359 -9.98 -43.93 -47.90
#